data_AF-A0A7C6WXE0-F1
#
_entry.id   AF-A0A7C6WXE0-F1
#
_cell.length_a   1.000
_cell.length_b   1.000
_cell.length_c   1.000
_cell.angle_alpha   90.00
_cell.angle_beta   90.00
_cell.angle_gamma   90.00
#
_symmetry.space_group_name_H-M   'P 1'
#
loop_
_entity.id
_entity.type
_entity.pdbx_description
1 polymer ?
#
loop_
_entity_poly.entity_id
_entity_poly.type
_entity_poly.pdbx_seq_one_letter_code
_entity_poly.pdbx_strand_id
1 'polypeptide(L)' 'MEKKPKYRVLVSDRARQMLASHVRFPAQKSPSAAHKVKNELMDAIRSLRQMPERFPFLEAEFVPPN' A
#
# COMPACT_ATOMS: atom_id res chain seq x y z
N MET A 1 2.12 -12.61 26.58
CA MET A 1 2.23 -11.71 25.41
C MET A 1 0.84 -11.53 24.84
N GLU A 2 0.30 -10.32 24.88
CA GLU A 2 -1.02 -10.04 24.30
C GLU A 2 -1.03 -10.37 22.81
N LYS A 3 -2.11 -11.03 22.34
CA LYS A 3 -2.28 -11.31 20.92
C LYS A 3 -2.53 -9.98 20.21
N LYS A 4 -1.59 -9.53 19.37
CA LYS A 4 -1.81 -8.36 18.50
C LYS A 4 -3.04 -8.60 17.63
N PRO A 5 -4.02 -7.67 17.61
CA PRO A 5 -5.20 -7.81 16.77
C PRO A 5 -4.80 -7.91 15.29
N LYS A 6 -5.49 -8.75 14.53
CA LYS A 6 -5.28 -8.91 13.09
C LYS A 6 -6.46 -8.30 12.34
N TYR A 7 -6.19 -7.32 11.49
CA TYR A 7 -7.20 -6.60 10.72
C TYR A 7 -7.39 -7.18 9.32
N ARG A 8 -8.61 -7.08 8.78
CA ARG A 8 -8.88 -7.36 7.36
C ARG A 8 -8.53 -6.12 6.55
N VAL A 9 -7.56 -6.24 5.65
CA VAL A 9 -7.20 -5.16 4.72
C VAL A 9 -8.14 -5.23 3.52
N LEU A 10 -8.81 -4.11 3.21
CA LEU A 10 -9.67 -3.95 2.05
C LEU A 10 -9.01 -2.99 1.07
N VAL A 11 -9.07 -3.31 -0.22
CA VAL A 11 -8.53 -2.47 -1.29
C VAL A 11 -9.67 -2.12 -2.24
N SER A 12 -10.01 -0.84 -2.32
CA SER A 12 -11.03 -0.33 -3.23
C SER A 12 -10.62 -0.57 -4.69
N ASP A 13 -11.61 -0.62 -5.59
CA ASP A 13 -11.35 -0.83 -7.02
C ASP A 13 -10.48 0.28 -7.62
N ARG A 14 -10.72 1.53 -7.21
CA ARG A 14 -9.90 2.69 -7.61
C ARG A 14 -8.45 2.53 -7.15
N ALA A 15 -8.22 2.17 -5.89
CA ALA A 15 -6.86 1.94 -5.39
C ALA A 15 -6.17 0.79 -6.13
N ARG A 16 -6.90 -0.29 -6.44
CA ARG A 16 -6.37 -1.42 -7.21
C ARG A 16 -5.91 -0.99 -8.61
N GLN A 17 -6.71 -0.20 -9.31
CA GLN A 17 -6.36 0.35 -10.63
C GLN A 17 -5.12 1.25 -10.54
N MET A 18 -5.06 2.15 -9.54
CA MET A 18 -3.89 3.01 -9.32
C MET A 18 -2.63 2.17 -9.08
N LEU A 19 -2.67 1.18 -8.19
CA LEU A 19 -1.53 0.30 -7.91
C LEU A 19 -1.07 -0.46 -9.17
N ALA A 20 -2.00 -0.94 -9.99
CA ALA A 20 -1.67 -1.60 -11.25
C ALA A 20 -0.93 -0.66 -12.22
N SER A 21 -1.36 0.60 -12.33
CA SER A 21 -0.66 1.60 -13.14
C SER A 21 0.75 1.90 -12.62
N HIS A 22 0.94 1.96 -11.29
CA HIS A 22 2.25 2.17 -10.67
C HIS A 22 3.22 1.01 -10.94
N VAL A 23 2.74 -0.23 -11.00
CA VAL A 23 3.56 -1.39 -11.37
C VAL A 23 3.84 -1.44 -12.88
N ARG A 24 2.89 -1.01 -13.71
CA ARG A 24 3.03 -1.00 -15.17
C ARG A 24 4.09 -0.03 -15.65
N PHE A 25 4.27 1.10 -14.98
CA PHE A 25 5.25 2.12 -15.41
C PHE A 25 6.70 1.60 -15.42
N PRO A 26 7.23 1.00 -14.33
CA PRO A 26 8.55 0.35 -14.35
C PRO A 26 8.66 -0.80 -15.36
N ALA A 27 7.57 -1.53 -15.62
CA ALA A 27 7.56 -2.66 -16.55
C ALA A 27 7.91 -2.25 -17.99
N GLN A 28 7.67 -0.99 -18.37
CA GLN A 28 8.04 -0.46 -19.68
C GLN A 28 9.57 -0.43 -19.90
N LYS A 29 10.35 -0.42 -18.81
CA LYS A 29 11.82 -0.40 -18.85
C LYS A 29 12.42 -1.73 -18.42
N SER A 30 11.87 -2.37 -17.40
CA SER A 30 12.38 -3.63 -16.87
C SER A 30 11.29 -4.44 -16.16
N PRO A 31 11.05 -5.69 -16.58
CA PRO A 31 10.17 -6.60 -15.86
C PRO A 31 10.62 -6.83 -14.41
N SER A 32 11.92 -6.92 -14.14
CA SER A 32 12.43 -7.16 -12.79
C SER A 32 12.15 -5.97 -11.86
N ALA A 33 12.20 -4.74 -12.37
CA ALA A 33 11.82 -3.55 -11.63
C ALA A 33 10.33 -3.56 -11.25
N ALA A 34 9.45 -3.98 -12.17
CA ALA A 34 8.03 -4.14 -11.89
C ALA A 34 7.76 -5.22 -10.82
N HIS A 35 8.47 -6.34 -10.89
CA HIS A 35 8.38 -7.40 -9.87
C HIS A 35 8.80 -6.90 -8.48
N LYS A 36 9.88 -6.11 -8.41
CA LYS A 36 10.35 -5.51 -7.15
C LYS A 36 9.28 -4.60 -6.54
N VAL A 37 8.76 -3.65 -7.31
CA VAL A 37 7.71 -2.71 -6.85
C VAL A 37 6.46 -3.45 -6.41
N LYS A 38 6.02 -4.48 -7.17
CA LYS A 38 4.87 -5.30 -6.78
C LYS A 38 5.08 -5.96 -5.42
N ASN A 39 6.26 -6.53 -5.17
CA ASN A 39 6.55 -7.21 -3.91
C ASN A 39 6.57 -6.23 -2.74
N GLU A 40 7.22 -5.07 -2.90
CA GLU A 40 7.23 -4.00 -1.88
C GLU A 40 5.82 -3.51 -1.53
N LEU A 41 4.96 -3.29 -2.53
CA LEU A 41 3.56 -2.91 -2.31
C LEU A 41 2.79 -4.01 -1.56
N MET A 42 2.96 -5.28 -1.95
CA MET A 42 2.28 -6.40 -1.29
C MET A 42 2.71 -6.55 0.17
N ASP A 43 4.00 -6.37 0.46
CA ASP A 43 4.53 -6.47 1.82
C ASP A 43 4.04 -5.31 2.69
N ALA A 44 3.99 -4.09 2.16
CA ALA A 44 3.41 -2.94 2.83
C ALA A 44 1.93 -3.17 3.16
N ILE A 45 1.11 -3.58 2.17
CA ILE A 45 -0.33 -3.84 2.36
C ILE A 45 -0.55 -4.95 3.40
N ARG A 46 0.24 -6.04 3.36
CA ARG A 46 0.13 -7.14 4.32
C ARG A 46 0.54 -6.71 5.74
N SER A 47 1.50 -5.80 5.87
CA SER A 47 1.93 -5.30 7.18
C SER A 47 0.81 -4.56 7.93
N LEU A 48 -0.11 -3.90 7.21
CA LEU A 48 -1.27 -3.21 7.79
C LEU A 48 -2.21 -4.14 8.55
N ARG A 49 -2.19 -5.45 8.26
CA ARG A 49 -2.94 -6.45 9.02
C ARG A 49 -2.55 -6.46 10.51
N GLN A 50 -1.30 -6.14 10.84
CA GLN A 50 -0.80 -6.16 12.21
C GLN A 50 -0.50 -4.76 12.75
N MET A 51 -0.28 -3.78 11.88
CA MET A 51 0.06 -2.40 12.23
C MET A 51 -0.74 -1.41 11.36
N PRO A 52 -2.05 -1.25 11.60
CA PRO A 52 -2.90 -0.37 10.78
C PRO A 52 -2.50 1.10 10.90
N GLU A 53 -1.99 1.53 12.06
CA GLU A 53 -1.59 2.92 12.36
C GLU A 53 -0.09 3.17 12.16
N ARG A 54 0.60 2.31 11.39
CA ARG A 54 2.04 2.46 11.15
C ARG A 54 2.41 3.80 10.49
N PHE A 55 1.48 4.39 9.76
CA PHE A 55 1.68 5.67 9.09
C PHE A 55 0.86 6.76 9.80
N PRO A 56 1.43 7.96 9.97
CA PRO A 56 0.68 9.09 10.51
C PRO A 56 -0.45 9.48 9.55
N PHE A 57 -1.39 10.27 10.05
CA PHE A 57 -2.36 10.91 9.18
C PHE A 57 -1.66 11.81 8.16
N LEU A 58 -2.27 11.93 6.97
CA LEU A 58 -1.80 12.85 5.96
C LEU A 58 -2.15 14.27 6.40
N GLU A 59 -1.14 15.01 6.87
CA GLU A 59 -1.26 16.44 7.17
C GLU A 59 -0.66 17.23 6.00
N ALA A 60 -1.48 18.03 5.32
CA ALA A 60 -1.06 18.91 4.24
C ALA A 60 -1.95 20.16 4.20
N GLU A 61 -1.39 21.31 3.82
CA GLU A 61 -2.03 22.65 3.87
C GLU A 61 -3.44 22.70 3.24
N PHE A 62 -3.68 21.91 2.20
CA PHE A 62 -4.94 21.88 1.44
C PHE A 62 -5.71 20.56 1.57
N VAL A 63 -5.35 19.69 2.53
CA VAL A 63 -6.04 18.43 2.79
C VAL A 63 -6.78 18.55 4.13
N PRO A 64 -8.11 18.39 4.17
CA PRO A 64 -8.85 18.44 5.42
C PRO A 64 -8.43 17.30 6.36
N PRO A 65 -8.41 17.54 7.70
CA PRO A 65 -8.12 16.49 8.68
C PRO A 65 -9.16 15.36 8.59
N ASN A 66 -8.71 14.14 8.87
CA ASN A 66 -9.54 12.92 8.88
C ASN A 66 -10.46 12.83 10.09
#